data_AF-D0NX29-F1
#
_entry.id   AF-D0NX29-F1
#
_cell.length_a   1.000
_cell.length_b   1.000
_cell.length_c   1.000
_cell.angle_alpha   90.00
_cell.angle_beta   90.00
_cell.angle_gamma   90.00
#
_symmetry.space_group_name_H-M   'P 1'
#
loop_
_entity.id
_entity.type
_entity.pdbx_description
1 polymer ?
#
loop_
_entity_poly.entity_id
_entity_poly.type
_entity_poly.pdbx_seq_one_letter_code
_entity_poly.pdbx_strand_id
1 'polypeptide(L)'
;MLMSEGLSMDIFARDFLQGLDSTTRVNWGLEGRLSSAFTLAMIEGSVTLDPISQAFQYNTTATLSQMLDSLTMRPAVPSLLHEIELVYDLKWPMGFVITTQSLEYYKKMHRFLLHVRLTSVEMRETWDLLRSIRAQGQLSPLLERLCGGVVYKMQSFLRAFNETFATKVLMMAWSELEHAVHKATQLVELRRCHEDYVSVATRCCFLDRSTLAIRSAFLDTLAAAWSLTGFVRALERQVTGRVSEETRIRSLCYEFDVALRVLVGSLHSVTRDAERNTRELSECILLRLNFNRFYPEAAKFSKE
;
A
#
# COMPACT_ATOMS: atom_id res chain seq x y z
N MET A 1 -2.66 5.89 12.55
CA MET A 1 -1.54 5.94 11.58
C MET A 1 -1.21 4.60 10.92
N LEU A 2 -1.32 3.43 11.58
CA LEU A 2 -0.99 2.12 10.96
C LEU A 2 -2.14 1.48 10.15
N MET A 3 -3.20 2.22 9.86
CA MET A 3 -4.36 1.76 9.07
C MET A 3 -5.07 0.52 9.66
N SER A 4 -5.17 0.43 10.99
CA SER A 4 -5.85 -0.65 11.71
C SER A 4 -7.37 -0.66 11.51
N GLU A 5 -7.97 0.52 11.36
CA GLU A 5 -9.40 0.68 11.07
C GLU A 5 -9.68 0.39 9.60
N GLY A 6 -9.88 -0.89 9.28
CA GLY A 6 -9.94 -1.37 7.89
C GLY A 6 -11.02 -0.69 7.05
N LEU A 7 -12.23 -0.52 7.60
CA LEU A 7 -13.37 0.01 6.84
C LEU A 7 -13.24 1.50 6.53
N SER A 8 -12.87 2.33 7.51
CA SER A 8 -12.71 3.78 7.29
C SER A 8 -11.58 4.07 6.31
N MET A 9 -10.48 3.31 6.39
CA MET A 9 -9.39 3.45 5.43
C MET A 9 -9.77 2.94 4.03
N ASP A 10 -10.60 1.91 3.91
CA ASP A 10 -11.12 1.43 2.62
C ASP A 10 -12.04 2.49 1.97
N ILE A 11 -12.93 3.12 2.75
CA ILE A 11 -13.79 4.23 2.31
C ILE A 11 -12.93 5.41 1.85
N PHE A 12 -11.99 5.86 2.70
CA PHE A 12 -11.10 6.97 2.37
C PHE A 12 -10.28 6.69 1.10
N ALA A 13 -9.70 5.49 0.98
CA ALA A 13 -8.90 5.13 -0.19
C ALA A 13 -9.73 5.13 -1.48
N ARG A 14 -10.95 4.60 -1.43
CA ARG A 14 -11.90 4.61 -2.56
C ARG A 14 -12.26 6.03 -2.95
N ASP A 15 -12.69 6.84 -2.01
CA ASP A 15 -13.12 8.23 -2.28
C ASP A 15 -11.95 9.06 -2.82
N PHE A 16 -10.75 8.87 -2.26
CA PHE A 16 -9.53 9.50 -2.75
C PHE A 16 -9.26 9.15 -4.22
N LEU A 17 -9.28 7.85 -4.58
CA LEU A 17 -9.05 7.42 -5.96
C LEU A 17 -10.14 7.92 -6.92
N GLN A 18 -11.41 7.85 -6.52
CA GLN A 18 -12.52 8.38 -7.31
C GLN A 18 -12.37 9.88 -7.54
N GLY A 19 -11.93 10.63 -6.54
CA GLY A 19 -11.70 12.07 -6.66
C GLY A 19 -10.50 12.44 -7.56
N LEU A 20 -9.59 11.49 -7.84
CA LEU A 20 -8.49 11.69 -8.80
C LEU A 20 -8.92 11.48 -10.26
N ASP A 21 -10.10 10.91 -10.50
CA ASP A 21 -10.60 10.73 -11.85
C ASP A 21 -11.13 12.06 -12.41
N SER A 22 -10.88 12.30 -13.70
CA SER A 22 -11.22 13.55 -14.40
C SER A 22 -12.72 13.88 -14.41
N THR A 23 -13.57 12.91 -14.07
CA THR A 23 -15.03 13.00 -14.11
C THR A 23 -15.64 13.56 -12.82
N THR A 24 -15.03 13.29 -11.66
CA THR A 24 -15.57 13.66 -10.33
C THR A 24 -15.08 15.03 -9.85
N ARG A 25 -13.97 15.55 -10.40
CA ARG A 25 -13.40 16.89 -10.18
C ARG A 25 -13.32 17.30 -8.70
N VAL A 26 -12.82 16.42 -7.84
CA VAL A 26 -12.54 16.80 -6.44
C VAL A 26 -11.21 17.54 -6.38
N ASN A 27 -11.21 18.80 -5.97
CA ASN A 27 -9.95 19.53 -5.72
C ASN A 27 -9.36 19.09 -4.37
N TRP A 28 -8.63 17.98 -4.40
CA TRP A 28 -7.84 17.48 -3.28
C TRP A 28 -6.69 18.44 -2.88
N GLY A 29 -6.33 19.37 -3.77
CA GLY A 29 -5.30 20.38 -3.57
C GLY A 29 -5.69 21.51 -2.60
N LEU A 30 -6.97 21.62 -2.23
CA LEU A 30 -7.45 22.62 -1.28
C LEU A 30 -7.20 22.18 0.17
N GLU A 31 -6.69 23.10 0.99
CA GLU A 31 -6.31 22.85 2.38
C GLU A 31 -7.48 22.28 3.21
N GLY A 32 -7.20 21.24 3.99
CA GLY A 32 -8.20 20.59 4.84
C GLY A 32 -9.18 19.65 4.12
N ARG A 33 -9.19 19.57 2.78
CA ARG A 33 -10.07 18.62 2.05
C ARG A 33 -9.74 17.17 2.32
N LEU A 34 -8.45 16.81 2.26
CA LEU A 34 -7.99 15.45 2.56
C LEU A 34 -8.32 15.07 4.01
N SER A 35 -8.08 15.99 4.95
CA SER A 35 -8.45 15.77 6.36
C SER A 35 -9.96 15.63 6.55
N SER A 36 -10.77 16.43 5.84
CA SER A 36 -12.23 16.34 5.92
C SER A 36 -12.76 15.02 5.35
N ALA A 37 -12.25 14.58 4.19
CA ALA A 37 -12.60 13.29 3.60
C ALA A 37 -12.20 12.13 4.52
N PHE A 38 -11.03 12.22 5.16
CA PHE A 38 -10.63 11.24 6.15
C PHE A 38 -11.59 11.22 7.37
N THR A 39 -11.96 12.38 7.91
CA THR A 39 -12.91 12.45 9.02
C THR A 39 -14.29 11.90 8.64
N LEU A 40 -14.77 12.18 7.43
CA LEU A 40 -16.03 11.61 6.93
C LEU A 40 -15.95 10.10 6.81
N ALA A 41 -14.85 9.57 6.28
CA ALA A 41 -14.62 8.13 6.19
C ALA A 41 -14.55 7.46 7.57
N MET A 42 -14.03 8.15 8.59
CA MET A 42 -14.04 7.67 9.98
C MET A 42 -15.46 7.62 10.55
N ILE A 43 -16.29 8.62 10.26
CA ILE A 43 -17.71 8.65 10.66
C ILE A 43 -18.48 7.51 9.98
N GLU A 44 -18.32 7.35 8.67
CA GLU A 44 -19.00 6.29 7.90
C GLU A 44 -18.51 4.89 8.33
N GLY A 45 -17.22 4.76 8.63
CA GLY A 45 -16.62 3.56 9.20
C GLY A 45 -17.01 3.27 10.65
N SER A 46 -17.88 4.09 11.27
CA SER A 46 -18.32 3.96 12.67
C SER A 46 -17.19 3.97 13.69
N VAL A 47 -16.09 4.67 13.41
CA VAL A 47 -14.97 4.82 14.34
C VAL A 47 -15.30 5.92 15.37
N THR A 48 -15.00 5.68 16.64
CA THR A 48 -15.19 6.69 17.69
C THR A 48 -14.29 7.91 17.42
N LEU A 49 -14.92 9.07 17.26
CA LEU A 49 -14.24 10.34 17.10
C LEU A 49 -13.77 10.85 18.46
N ASP A 50 -12.76 10.19 19.02
CA ASP A 50 -12.11 10.63 20.24
C ASP A 50 -11.13 11.79 19.96
N PRO A 51 -10.78 12.61 20.97
CA PRO A 51 -9.81 13.69 20.81
C PRO A 51 -8.44 13.23 20.30
N ILE A 52 -8.13 11.93 20.47
CA ILE A 52 -6.90 11.29 20.00
C ILE A 52 -6.97 10.99 18.50
N SER A 53 -8.12 10.51 17.99
CA SER A 53 -8.28 10.21 16.57
C SER A 53 -8.37 11.48 15.73
N GLN A 54 -8.93 12.56 16.29
CA GLN A 54 -8.97 13.89 15.67
C GLN A 54 -7.62 14.62 15.65
N ALA A 55 -6.63 14.14 16.41
CA ALA A 55 -5.29 14.73 16.42
C ALA A 55 -4.48 14.41 15.16
N PHE A 56 -4.92 13.43 14.37
CA PHE A 56 -4.32 13.07 13.09
C PHE A 56 -4.98 13.80 11.92
N GLN A 57 -4.17 14.45 11.10
CA GLN A 57 -4.64 15.26 9.98
C GLN A 57 -3.77 15.06 8.73
N TYR A 58 -4.40 15.19 7.57
CA TYR A 58 -3.71 15.28 6.29
C TYR A 58 -3.58 16.75 5.89
N ASN A 59 -2.35 17.17 5.63
CA ASN A 59 -2.03 18.48 5.10
C ASN A 59 -1.63 18.39 3.63
N THR A 60 -1.98 19.45 2.91
CA THR A 60 -1.69 19.57 1.49
C THR A 60 -0.46 20.46 1.31
N THR A 61 0.55 19.96 0.61
CA THR A 61 1.72 20.77 0.23
C THR A 61 1.42 21.62 -1.01
N ALA A 62 2.18 22.70 -1.21
CA ALA A 62 2.04 23.53 -2.41
C ALA A 62 2.28 22.73 -3.70
N THR A 63 3.22 21.79 -3.68
CA THR A 63 3.47 20.85 -4.79
C THR A 63 2.27 19.95 -5.07
N LEU A 64 1.66 19.38 -4.02
CA LEU A 64 0.46 18.54 -4.15
C LEU A 64 -0.69 19.34 -4.77
N SER A 65 -0.90 20.58 -4.30
CA SER A 65 -1.90 21.49 -4.85
C SER A 65 -1.68 21.76 -6.34
N GLN A 66 -0.45 22.10 -6.76
CA GLN A 66 -0.11 22.31 -8.17
C GLN A 66 -0.31 21.06 -9.04
N MET A 67 0.10 19.88 -8.56
CA MET A 67 -0.10 18.62 -9.29
C MET A 67 -1.59 18.33 -9.51
N LEU A 68 -2.42 18.59 -8.48
CA LEU A 68 -3.85 18.34 -8.49
C LEU A 68 -4.67 19.46 -9.14
N ASP A 69 -4.11 20.64 -9.38
CA ASP A 69 -4.75 21.68 -10.17
C ASP A 69 -4.50 21.48 -11.69
N SER A 70 -3.41 20.80 -12.06
CA SER A 70 -3.01 20.58 -13.45
C SER A 70 -3.74 19.44 -14.19
N LEU A 71 -4.89 18.95 -13.67
CA LEU A 71 -5.59 17.68 -14.00
C LEU A 71 -6.00 17.48 -15.48
N THR A 72 -5.02 17.35 -16.35
CA THR A 72 -5.15 16.81 -17.71
C THR A 72 -5.05 15.28 -17.71
N MET A 73 -4.34 14.69 -16.73
CA MET A 73 -4.13 13.26 -16.55
C MET A 73 -4.13 12.86 -15.07
N ARG A 74 -4.49 11.60 -14.76
CA ARG A 74 -4.41 11.05 -13.40
C ARG A 74 -2.93 11.02 -12.97
N PRO A 75 -2.54 11.68 -11.86
CA PRO A 75 -1.15 11.72 -11.44
C PRO A 75 -0.69 10.34 -10.95
N ALA A 76 0.61 10.07 -11.04
CA ALA A 76 1.18 8.85 -10.51
C ALA A 76 0.99 8.81 -8.98
N VAL A 77 0.29 7.78 -8.48
CA VAL A 77 0.00 7.60 -7.05
C VAL A 77 1.26 7.68 -6.15
N PRO A 78 2.41 7.07 -6.51
CA PRO A 78 3.62 7.18 -5.70
C PRO A 78 4.06 8.64 -5.46
N SER A 79 3.97 9.49 -6.50
CA SER A 79 4.34 10.90 -6.42
C SER A 79 3.37 11.67 -5.53
N LEU A 80 2.06 11.42 -5.67
CA LEU A 80 1.04 12.05 -4.81
C LEU A 80 1.27 11.73 -3.34
N LEU A 81 1.51 10.46 -3.02
CA LEU A 81 1.72 10.01 -1.65
C LEU A 81 2.95 10.64 -0.99
N HIS A 82 3.98 10.98 -1.78
CA HIS A 82 5.17 11.67 -1.26
C HIS A 82 4.84 13.09 -0.80
N GLU A 83 3.97 13.77 -1.54
CA GLU A 83 3.58 15.16 -1.33
C GLU A 83 2.45 15.33 -0.30
N ILE A 84 1.81 14.24 0.15
CA ILE A 84 0.83 14.27 1.26
C ILE A 84 1.58 14.41 2.58
N GLU A 85 1.37 15.55 3.26
CA GLU A 85 1.90 15.78 4.59
C GLU A 85 0.97 15.18 5.66
N LEU A 86 1.57 14.51 6.65
CA LEU A 86 0.86 13.84 7.72
C LEU A 86 1.21 14.52 9.03
N VAL A 87 0.20 15.04 9.72
CA VAL A 87 0.38 15.73 11.00
C VAL A 87 -0.32 14.93 12.09
N TYR A 88 0.37 14.77 13.22
CA TYR A 88 -0.21 14.19 14.43
C TYR A 88 0.09 15.11 15.60
N ASP A 89 -0.93 15.82 16.08
CA ASP A 89 -0.80 16.78 17.17
C ASP A 89 -0.68 16.06 18.52
N LEU A 90 0.55 15.88 18.99
CA LEU A 90 0.83 15.25 20.28
C LEU A 90 0.61 16.23 21.42
N LYS A 91 -0.49 16.02 22.16
CA LYS A 91 -0.73 16.74 23.40
C LYS A 91 0.24 16.32 24.49
N TRP A 92 0.67 17.30 25.29
CA TRP A 92 1.40 17.04 26.52
C TRP A 92 0.56 16.16 27.46
N PRO A 93 1.13 15.14 28.14
CA PRO A 93 2.56 14.81 28.26
C PRO A 93 3.08 13.73 27.29
N MET A 94 2.31 13.33 26.28
CA MET A 94 2.63 12.15 25.45
C MET A 94 3.94 12.25 24.67
N GLY A 95 4.41 13.47 24.40
CA GLY A 95 5.69 13.73 23.72
C GLY A 95 6.92 13.21 24.47
N PHE A 96 6.81 12.88 25.76
CA PHE A 96 7.90 12.22 26.49
C PHE A 96 8.07 10.74 26.13
N VAL A 97 7.05 10.07 25.62
CA VAL A 97 7.10 8.66 25.20
C VAL A 97 7.18 8.56 23.67
N ILE A 98 6.37 9.37 22.97
CA ILE A 98 6.31 9.39 21.51
C ILE A 98 7.24 10.50 21.01
N THR A 99 8.41 10.10 20.53
CA THR A 99 9.42 11.05 20.04
C THR A 99 9.08 11.56 18.64
N THR A 100 9.66 12.71 18.26
CA THR A 100 9.59 13.23 16.89
C THR A 100 10.13 12.22 15.87
N GLN A 101 11.19 11.49 16.23
CA GLN A 101 11.74 10.42 15.40
C GLN A 101 10.75 9.27 15.19
N SER A 102 10.06 8.82 16.24
CA SER A 102 9.01 7.80 16.10
C SER A 102 7.86 8.27 15.20
N LEU A 103 7.45 9.53 15.31
CA LEU A 103 6.43 10.11 14.42
C LEU A 103 6.88 10.07 12.95
N GLU A 104 8.13 10.41 12.65
CA GLU A 104 8.65 10.32 11.29
C GLU A 104 8.61 8.88 10.73
N TYR A 105 8.86 7.86 11.57
CA TYR A 105 8.66 6.48 11.16
C TYR A 105 7.19 6.15 10.90
N TYR A 106 6.26 6.61 11.74
CA TYR A 106 4.83 6.45 11.50
C TYR A 106 4.36 7.11 10.20
N LYS A 107 4.88 8.30 9.86
CA LYS A 107 4.55 8.96 8.58
C LYS A 107 4.99 8.11 7.39
N LYS A 108 6.22 7.57 7.43
CA LYS A 108 6.74 6.68 6.37
C LYS A 108 5.94 5.38 6.27
N MET A 109 5.63 4.74 7.40
CA MET A 109 4.78 3.55 7.46
C MET A 109 3.39 3.83 6.89
N HIS A 110 2.77 4.95 7.29
CA HIS A 110 1.45 5.33 6.83
C HIS A 110 1.41 5.52 5.30
N ARG A 111 2.37 6.27 4.72
CA ARG A 111 2.45 6.44 3.25
C ARG A 111 2.63 5.11 2.53
N PHE A 112 3.47 4.22 3.05
CA PHE A 112 3.67 2.89 2.48
C PHE A 112 2.38 2.06 2.52
N LEU A 113 1.74 1.95 3.68
CA LEU A 113 0.51 1.20 3.85
C LEU A 113 -0.66 1.80 3.03
N LEU A 114 -0.70 3.13 2.90
CA LEU A 114 -1.70 3.80 2.06
C LEU A 114 -1.50 3.44 0.59
N HIS A 115 -0.26 3.34 0.11
CA HIS A 115 0.02 2.85 -1.25
C HIS A 115 -0.49 1.42 -1.45
N VAL A 116 -0.23 0.53 -0.50
CA VAL A 116 -0.72 -0.87 -0.52
C VAL A 116 -2.25 -0.89 -0.58
N ARG A 117 -2.91 -0.07 0.25
CA ARG A 117 -4.37 0.04 0.32
C ARG A 117 -4.98 0.57 -0.97
N LEU A 118 -4.46 1.68 -1.50
CA LEU A 118 -4.91 2.26 -2.77
C LEU A 118 -4.76 1.25 -3.91
N THR A 119 -3.65 0.52 -3.95
CA THR A 119 -3.46 -0.54 -4.96
C THR A 119 -4.48 -1.66 -4.79
N SER A 120 -4.85 -2.03 -3.57
CA SER A 120 -5.89 -3.05 -3.33
C SER A 120 -7.27 -2.61 -3.82
N VAL A 121 -7.64 -1.35 -3.62
CA VAL A 121 -8.91 -0.78 -4.13
C VAL A 121 -8.88 -0.73 -5.65
N GLU A 122 -7.80 -0.21 -6.22
CA GLU A 122 -7.56 -0.11 -7.65
C GLU A 122 -7.67 -1.47 -8.37
N MET A 123 -7.09 -2.53 -7.80
CA MET A 123 -7.21 -3.88 -8.37
C MET A 123 -8.66 -4.39 -8.34
N ARG A 124 -9.43 -4.04 -7.32
CA ARG A 124 -10.85 -4.43 -7.21
C ARG A 124 -11.68 -3.73 -8.27
N GLU A 125 -11.52 -2.42 -8.42
CA GLU A 125 -12.21 -1.64 -9.45
C GLU A 125 -11.82 -2.10 -10.86
N THR A 126 -10.54 -2.40 -11.10
CA THR A 126 -10.08 -2.92 -12.39
C THR A 126 -10.67 -4.29 -12.70
N TRP A 127 -10.83 -5.15 -11.70
CA TRP A 127 -11.52 -6.43 -11.88
C TRP A 127 -12.96 -6.23 -12.37
N ASP A 128 -13.68 -5.30 -11.76
CA ASP A 128 -15.06 -4.97 -12.14
C ASP A 128 -15.12 -4.38 -13.54
N LEU A 129 -14.17 -3.50 -13.87
CA LEU A 129 -14.01 -2.95 -15.21
C LEU A 129 -13.75 -4.04 -16.26
N LEU A 130 -12.84 -4.98 -16.00
CA LEU A 130 -12.58 -6.10 -16.93
C LEU A 130 -13.84 -6.94 -17.17
N ARG A 131 -14.68 -7.15 -16.14
CA ARG A 131 -15.98 -7.83 -16.30
C ARG A 131 -16.93 -7.03 -17.19
N SER A 132 -16.97 -5.70 -17.06
CA SER A 132 -17.77 -4.83 -17.91
C SER A 132 -17.29 -4.83 -19.38
N ILE A 133 -15.99 -4.70 -19.62
CA ILE A 133 -15.38 -4.77 -20.96
C ILE A 133 -15.66 -6.13 -21.61
N ARG A 134 -15.58 -7.22 -20.83
CA ARG A 134 -15.95 -8.57 -21.29
C ARG A 134 -17.41 -8.64 -21.73
N ALA A 135 -18.34 -8.12 -20.92
CA ALA A 135 -19.76 -8.13 -21.25
C ALA A 135 -20.06 -7.38 -22.57
N GLN A 136 -19.22 -6.40 -22.92
CA GLN A 136 -19.31 -5.62 -24.15
C GLN A 136 -18.59 -6.27 -25.35
N GLY A 137 -17.88 -7.40 -25.15
CA GLY A 137 -17.16 -8.11 -26.22
C GLY A 137 -15.97 -7.33 -26.80
N GLN A 138 -15.41 -6.39 -26.03
CA GLN A 138 -14.36 -5.47 -26.50
C GLN A 138 -12.94 -6.02 -26.36
N LEU A 139 -12.73 -7.09 -25.58
CA LEU A 139 -11.43 -7.68 -25.32
C LEU A 139 -11.39 -9.15 -25.74
N SER A 140 -10.29 -9.60 -26.36
CA SER A 140 -10.15 -11.02 -26.72
C SER A 140 -10.04 -11.91 -25.46
N PRO A 141 -10.56 -13.15 -25.48
CA PRO A 141 -10.56 -14.03 -24.31
C PRO A 141 -9.16 -14.30 -23.72
N LEU A 142 -8.14 -14.30 -24.58
CA LEU A 142 -6.75 -14.44 -24.17
C LEU A 142 -6.27 -13.24 -23.35
N LEU A 143 -6.54 -12.02 -23.81
CA LEU A 143 -6.14 -10.80 -23.11
C LEU A 143 -6.92 -10.60 -21.82
N GLU A 144 -8.21 -10.96 -21.81
CA GLU A 144 -9.02 -10.99 -20.59
C GLU A 144 -8.37 -11.89 -19.53
N ARG A 145 -7.97 -13.10 -19.93
CA ARG A 145 -7.30 -14.04 -19.03
C ARG A 145 -5.95 -13.51 -18.52
N LEU A 146 -5.18 -12.83 -19.37
CA LEU A 146 -3.89 -12.24 -18.99
C LEU A 146 -4.08 -11.11 -17.96
N CYS A 147 -4.94 -10.13 -18.27
CA CYS A 147 -5.26 -9.02 -17.36
C CYS A 147 -5.86 -9.53 -16.05
N GLY A 148 -6.82 -10.45 -16.13
CA GLY A 148 -7.43 -11.07 -14.96
C GLY A 148 -6.41 -11.85 -14.12
N GLY A 149 -5.44 -12.50 -14.78
CA GLY A 149 -4.31 -13.15 -14.11
C GLY A 149 -3.45 -12.17 -13.30
N VAL A 150 -3.12 -11.01 -13.87
CA VAL A 150 -2.37 -9.96 -13.16
C VAL A 150 -3.15 -9.46 -11.95
N VAL A 151 -4.43 -9.09 -12.14
CA VAL A 151 -5.30 -8.59 -11.07
C VAL A 151 -5.41 -9.61 -9.94
N TYR A 152 -5.63 -10.89 -10.28
CA TYR A 152 -5.71 -11.97 -9.30
C TYR A 152 -4.40 -12.15 -8.51
N LYS A 153 -3.26 -12.26 -9.21
CA LYS A 153 -1.94 -12.42 -8.57
C LYS A 153 -1.65 -11.25 -7.64
N MET A 154 -1.96 -10.03 -8.09
CA MET A 154 -1.72 -8.82 -7.30
C MET A 154 -2.62 -8.75 -6.06
N GLN A 155 -3.91 -9.05 -6.18
CA GLN A 155 -4.82 -9.13 -5.04
C GLN A 155 -4.41 -10.21 -4.04
N SER A 156 -4.00 -11.39 -4.53
CA SER A 156 -3.49 -12.48 -3.71
C SER A 156 -2.25 -12.03 -2.92
N PHE A 157 -1.32 -11.33 -3.57
CA PHE A 157 -0.15 -10.77 -2.93
C PHE A 157 -0.48 -9.72 -1.86
N LEU A 158 -1.27 -8.70 -2.21
CA LEU A 158 -1.67 -7.66 -1.27
C LEU A 158 -2.42 -8.23 -0.06
N ARG A 159 -3.27 -9.23 -0.28
CA ARG A 159 -3.97 -9.95 0.78
C ARG A 159 -2.98 -10.68 1.70
N ALA A 160 -2.05 -11.45 1.14
CA ALA A 160 -1.03 -12.14 1.91
C ALA A 160 -0.18 -11.18 2.74
N PHE A 161 0.22 -10.04 2.17
CA PHE A 161 0.93 -8.98 2.88
C PHE A 161 0.09 -8.39 4.02
N ASN A 162 -1.14 -7.92 3.74
CA ASN A 162 -2.01 -7.28 4.72
C ASN A 162 -2.37 -8.21 5.88
N GLU A 163 -2.71 -9.47 5.60
CA GLU A 163 -2.98 -10.47 6.64
C GLU A 163 -1.76 -10.71 7.52
N THR A 164 -0.57 -10.85 6.90
CA THR A 164 0.67 -11.06 7.64
C THR A 164 1.02 -9.84 8.49
N PHE A 165 0.91 -8.63 7.95
CA PHE A 165 1.15 -7.38 8.66
C PHE A 165 0.19 -7.23 9.85
N ALA A 166 -1.10 -7.49 9.64
CA ALA A 166 -2.10 -7.45 10.70
C ALA A 166 -1.76 -8.43 11.84
N THR A 167 -1.47 -9.69 11.52
CA THR A 167 -1.09 -10.68 12.55
C THR A 167 0.19 -10.29 13.28
N LYS A 168 1.23 -9.87 12.55
CA LYS A 168 2.55 -9.58 13.14
C LYS A 168 2.59 -8.30 13.94
N VAL A 169 2.10 -7.22 13.36
CA VAL A 169 2.27 -5.87 13.91
C VAL A 169 1.06 -5.50 14.77
N LEU A 170 -0.14 -5.58 14.19
CA LEU A 170 -1.36 -5.10 14.85
C LEU A 170 -1.85 -6.03 15.95
N MET A 171 -1.47 -7.31 15.95
CA MET A 171 -1.84 -8.27 16.99
C MET A 171 -0.66 -8.64 17.88
N MET A 172 0.36 -9.34 17.34
CA MET A 172 1.44 -9.89 18.17
C MET A 172 2.32 -8.80 18.78
N ALA A 173 2.93 -7.93 17.97
CA ALA A 173 3.80 -6.87 18.47
C ALA A 173 3.04 -5.84 19.34
N TRP A 174 1.77 -5.59 19.04
CA TRP A 174 0.91 -4.76 19.88
C TRP A 174 0.68 -5.38 21.26
N SER A 175 0.35 -6.67 21.33
CA SER A 175 0.17 -7.37 22.61
C SER A 175 1.46 -7.41 23.43
N GLU A 176 2.61 -7.59 22.78
CA GLU A 176 3.92 -7.49 23.43
C GLU A 176 4.18 -6.09 23.99
N LEU A 177 3.85 -5.04 23.24
CA LEU A 177 3.92 -3.65 23.70
C LEU A 177 3.02 -3.43 24.92
N GLU A 178 1.76 -3.86 24.87
CA GLU A 178 0.83 -3.71 26.00
C GLU A 178 1.38 -4.36 27.26
N HIS A 179 1.88 -5.59 27.16
CA HIS A 179 2.48 -6.30 28.30
C HIS A 179 3.74 -5.62 28.82
N ALA A 180 4.59 -5.12 27.92
CA ALA A 180 5.82 -4.43 28.29
C ALA A 180 5.53 -3.08 28.98
N VAL A 181 4.54 -2.33 28.48
CA VAL A 181 4.08 -1.06 29.05
C VAL A 181 3.48 -1.27 30.43
N HIS A 182 2.71 -2.33 30.66
CA HIS A 182 2.17 -2.65 32.00
C HIS A 182 3.26 -2.96 33.03
N LYS A 183 4.43 -3.41 32.60
CA LYS A 183 5.58 -3.71 33.47
C LYS A 183 6.53 -2.54 33.67
N ALA A 184 6.50 -1.56 32.78
CA ALA A 184 7.38 -0.40 32.83
C ALA A 184 7.01 0.48 34.03
N THR A 185 8.01 0.81 34.83
CA THR A 185 7.87 1.66 36.03
C THR A 185 8.42 3.06 35.82
N GLN A 186 9.29 3.22 34.81
CA GLN A 186 9.93 4.48 34.49
C GLN A 186 9.52 4.99 33.10
N LEU A 187 9.52 6.30 32.95
CA LEU A 187 9.23 6.97 31.67
C LEU A 187 10.19 6.55 30.55
N VAL A 188 11.46 6.30 30.88
CA VAL A 188 12.48 5.84 29.92
C VAL A 188 12.18 4.42 29.43
N GLU A 189 11.68 3.56 30.32
CA GLU A 189 11.27 2.19 29.97
C GLU A 189 10.05 2.23 29.03
N LEU A 190 9.05 3.07 29.35
CA LEU A 190 7.88 3.27 28.48
C LEU A 190 8.27 3.73 27.07
N ARG A 191 9.19 4.72 26.98
CA ARG A 191 9.72 5.18 25.69
C ARG A 191 10.37 4.04 24.92
N ARG A 192 11.23 3.26 25.58
CA ARG A 192 11.92 2.13 24.95
C ARG A 192 10.94 1.08 24.44
N CYS A 193 9.92 0.71 25.22
CA CYS A 193 8.90 -0.24 24.79
C CYS A 193 8.21 0.22 23.50
N HIS A 194 7.84 1.52 23.42
CA HIS A 194 7.25 2.10 22.23
C HIS A 194 8.23 2.13 21.03
N GLU A 195 9.49 2.49 21.25
CA GLU A 195 10.52 2.48 20.19
C GLU A 195 10.77 1.08 19.64
N ASP A 196 10.78 0.05 20.50
CA ASP A 196 10.91 -1.35 20.09
C ASP A 196 9.72 -1.77 19.20
N TYR A 197 8.49 -1.42 19.58
CA TYR A 197 7.30 -1.65 18.76
C TYR A 197 7.38 -0.95 17.39
N VAL A 198 7.76 0.33 17.37
CA VAL A 198 7.92 1.10 16.12
C VAL A 198 8.99 0.46 15.23
N SER A 199 10.07 -0.06 15.82
CA SER A 199 11.13 -0.77 15.09
C SER A 199 10.60 -2.00 14.38
N VAL A 200 9.82 -2.85 15.08
CA VAL A 200 9.16 -4.03 14.50
C VAL A 200 8.24 -3.62 13.35
N ALA A 201 7.36 -2.64 13.57
CA ALA A 201 6.42 -2.17 12.55
C ALA A 201 7.13 -1.62 11.30
N THR A 202 8.23 -0.88 11.49
CA THR A 202 9.03 -0.27 10.41
C THR A 202 9.67 -1.34 9.53
N ARG A 203 10.25 -2.37 10.15
CA ARG A 203 10.86 -3.52 9.45
C ARG A 203 9.81 -4.36 8.72
N CYS A 204 8.63 -4.51 9.31
CA CYS A 204 7.49 -5.18 8.67
C CYS A 204 6.95 -4.40 7.46
N CYS A 205 7.23 -3.10 7.35
CA CYS A 205 6.96 -2.29 6.16
C CYS A 205 8.14 -2.22 5.17
N PHE A 206 9.22 -2.98 5.41
CA PHE A 206 10.45 -2.95 4.62
C PHE A 206 11.10 -1.56 4.53
N LEU A 207 10.94 -0.72 5.55
CA LEU A 207 11.42 0.66 5.52
C LEU A 207 12.84 0.85 6.05
N ASP A 208 13.44 -0.20 6.60
CA ASP A 208 14.84 -0.19 7.02
C ASP A 208 15.81 -0.28 5.82
N ARG A 209 17.10 -0.04 6.10
CA ARG A 209 18.14 -0.06 5.05
C ARG A 209 18.42 -1.47 4.55
N SER A 210 18.33 -2.49 5.41
CA SER A 210 18.59 -3.89 5.04
C SER A 210 17.52 -4.46 4.11
N THR A 211 16.31 -3.93 4.12
CA THR A 211 15.21 -4.37 3.26
C THR A 211 15.05 -3.57 1.97
N LEU A 212 16.02 -2.73 1.60
CA LEU A 212 15.90 -1.82 0.45
C LEU A 212 15.60 -2.57 -0.86
N ALA A 213 16.23 -3.73 -1.08
CA ALA A 213 15.99 -4.56 -2.26
C ALA A 213 14.53 -5.08 -2.31
N ILE A 214 14.01 -5.59 -1.18
CA ILE A 214 12.62 -6.04 -1.07
C ILE A 214 11.67 -4.89 -1.30
N ARG A 215 11.93 -3.73 -0.68
CA ARG A 215 11.11 -2.53 -0.84
C ARG A 215 11.08 -2.06 -2.29
N SER A 216 12.21 -2.04 -2.99
CA SER A 216 12.26 -1.68 -4.41
C SER A 216 11.40 -2.63 -5.23
N ALA A 217 11.64 -3.94 -5.11
CA ALA A 217 10.88 -4.94 -5.86
C ALA A 217 9.37 -4.90 -5.56
N PHE A 218 9.00 -4.58 -4.32
CA PHE A 218 7.61 -4.39 -3.91
C PHE A 218 6.99 -3.20 -4.65
N LEU A 219 7.64 -2.04 -4.59
CA LEU A 219 7.16 -0.80 -5.23
C LEU A 219 7.14 -0.92 -6.76
N ASP A 220 8.12 -1.60 -7.36
CA ASP A 220 8.16 -1.88 -8.80
C ASP A 220 6.98 -2.76 -9.23
N THR A 221 6.62 -3.76 -8.40
CA THR A 221 5.44 -4.60 -8.63
C THR A 221 4.15 -3.78 -8.54
N LEU A 222 4.04 -2.85 -7.58
CA LEU A 222 2.90 -1.92 -7.51
C LEU A 222 2.84 -1.08 -8.79
N ALA A 223 3.96 -0.47 -9.20
CA ALA A 223 4.03 0.40 -10.36
C ALA A 223 3.67 -0.32 -11.67
N ALA A 224 4.09 -1.57 -11.84
CA ALA A 224 3.72 -2.41 -12.98
C ALA A 224 2.21 -2.68 -13.01
N ALA A 225 1.61 -2.97 -11.85
CA ALA A 225 0.16 -3.14 -11.73
C ALA A 225 -0.59 -1.84 -12.09
N TRP A 226 -0.19 -0.70 -11.54
CA TRP A 226 -0.76 0.62 -11.85
C TRP A 226 -0.63 1.00 -13.33
N SER A 227 0.45 0.62 -13.99
CA SER A 227 0.64 0.85 -15.42
C SER A 227 -0.36 0.06 -16.27
N LEU A 228 -0.64 -1.20 -15.89
CA LEU A 228 -1.68 -2.01 -16.53
C LEU A 228 -3.06 -1.42 -16.29
N THR A 229 -3.42 -1.06 -15.06
CA THR A 229 -4.77 -0.54 -14.76
C THR A 229 -5.03 0.81 -15.42
N GLY A 230 -4.01 1.69 -15.47
CA GLY A 230 -4.07 2.94 -16.22
C GLY A 230 -4.35 2.70 -17.70
N PHE A 231 -3.72 1.68 -18.30
CA PHE A 231 -3.98 1.30 -19.69
C PHE A 231 -5.39 0.72 -19.87
N VAL A 232 -5.83 -0.18 -18.99
CA VAL A 232 -7.19 -0.78 -19.05
C VAL A 232 -8.29 0.29 -18.92
N ARG A 233 -8.13 1.27 -18.04
CA ARG A 233 -9.07 2.41 -17.94
C ARG A 233 -9.05 3.31 -19.18
N ALA A 234 -7.90 3.45 -19.84
CA ALA A 234 -7.82 4.18 -21.10
C ALA A 234 -8.55 3.45 -22.24
N LEU A 235 -8.46 2.11 -22.29
CA LEU A 235 -9.18 1.29 -23.27
C LEU A 235 -10.69 1.43 -23.15
N GLU A 236 -11.25 1.44 -21.93
CA GLU A 236 -12.69 1.66 -21.71
C GLU A 236 -13.19 2.95 -22.38
N ARG A 237 -12.32 3.97 -22.44
CA ARG A 237 -12.63 5.29 -23.01
C ARG A 237 -12.45 5.36 -24.53
N GLN A 238 -11.81 4.38 -25.17
CA GLN A 238 -11.47 4.41 -26.60
C GLN A 238 -12.18 3.29 -27.39
N VAL A 239 -12.68 3.62 -28.59
CA VAL A 239 -13.52 2.72 -29.42
C VAL A 239 -12.75 2.03 -30.56
N THR A 240 -11.48 2.38 -30.84
CA THR A 240 -10.83 1.96 -32.09
C THR A 240 -9.31 1.76 -31.99
N GLY A 241 -8.83 0.52 -32.14
CA GLY A 241 -7.38 0.26 -32.29
C GLY A 241 -6.84 -1.15 -31.99
N ARG A 242 -7.61 -2.22 -32.27
CA ARG A 242 -7.43 -3.55 -31.63
C ARG A 242 -5.99 -4.11 -31.59
N VAL A 243 -5.23 -4.09 -32.70
CA VAL A 243 -3.95 -4.86 -32.78
C VAL A 243 -2.81 -4.23 -31.97
N SER A 244 -2.65 -2.90 -32.02
CA SER A 244 -1.61 -2.20 -31.24
C SER A 244 -1.86 -2.32 -29.73
N GLU A 245 -3.14 -2.23 -29.35
CA GLU A 245 -3.61 -2.38 -27.97
C GLU A 245 -3.31 -3.78 -27.42
N GLU A 246 -3.53 -4.85 -28.21
CA GLU A 246 -3.22 -6.22 -27.78
C GLU A 246 -1.73 -6.41 -27.44
N THR A 247 -0.83 -5.87 -28.27
CA THR A 247 0.62 -5.99 -28.04
C THR A 247 1.05 -5.25 -26.78
N ARG A 248 0.47 -4.08 -26.52
CA ARG A 248 0.74 -3.28 -25.32
C ARG A 248 0.28 -3.99 -24.05
N ILE A 249 -0.91 -4.59 -24.05
CA ILE A 249 -1.42 -5.37 -22.90
C ILE A 249 -0.49 -6.53 -22.59
N ARG A 250 -0.04 -7.27 -23.62
CA ARG A 250 0.89 -8.39 -23.42
C ARG A 250 2.21 -7.93 -22.80
N SER A 251 2.76 -6.80 -23.26
CA SER A 251 3.97 -6.19 -22.67
C SER A 251 3.76 -5.87 -21.19
N LEU A 252 2.67 -5.16 -20.86
CA LEU A 252 2.37 -4.75 -19.48
C LEU A 252 2.15 -5.96 -18.55
N CYS A 253 1.47 -7.00 -19.02
CA CYS A 253 1.30 -8.24 -18.26
C CYS A 253 2.65 -8.95 -18.04
N TYR A 254 3.51 -8.97 -19.05
CA TYR A 254 4.85 -9.54 -18.94
C TYR A 254 5.74 -8.75 -17.96
N GLU A 255 5.72 -7.42 -18.03
CA GLU A 255 6.43 -6.52 -17.11
C GLU A 255 6.01 -6.77 -15.66
N PHE A 256 4.70 -6.90 -15.41
CA PHE A 256 4.18 -7.29 -14.10
C PHE A 256 4.70 -8.66 -13.64
N ASP A 257 4.63 -9.68 -14.49
CA ASP A 257 5.10 -11.03 -14.14
C ASP A 257 6.61 -11.07 -13.85
N VAL A 258 7.41 -10.24 -14.54
CA VAL A 258 8.84 -10.06 -14.23
C VAL A 258 9.02 -9.39 -12.87
N ALA A 259 8.35 -8.26 -12.61
CA ALA A 259 8.45 -7.55 -11.34
C ALA A 259 8.05 -8.43 -10.15
N LEU A 260 6.94 -9.16 -10.27
CA LEU A 260 6.46 -10.08 -9.24
C LEU A 260 7.45 -11.23 -8.98
N ARG A 261 8.09 -11.78 -10.02
CA ARG A 261 9.15 -12.80 -9.85
C ARG A 261 10.36 -12.25 -9.10
N VAL A 262 10.77 -11.01 -9.40
CA VAL A 262 11.87 -10.34 -8.68
C VAL A 262 11.50 -10.13 -7.21
N LEU A 263 10.27 -9.73 -6.91
CA LEU A 263 9.78 -9.60 -5.54
C LEU A 263 9.78 -10.93 -4.78
N VAL A 264 9.24 -11.99 -5.38
CA VAL A 264 9.24 -13.34 -4.78
C VAL A 264 10.67 -13.83 -4.56
N GLY A 265 11.56 -13.62 -5.53
CA GLY A 265 12.99 -13.92 -5.39
C GLY A 265 13.64 -13.13 -4.25
N SER A 266 13.30 -11.86 -4.10
CA SER A 266 13.82 -10.99 -3.04
C SER A 266 13.36 -11.46 -1.66
N LEU A 267 12.09 -11.86 -1.51
CA LEU A 267 11.54 -12.45 -0.29
C LEU A 267 12.22 -13.79 0.05
N HIS A 268 12.51 -14.63 -0.94
CA HIS A 268 13.26 -15.88 -0.72
C HIS A 268 14.74 -15.66 -0.37
N SER A 269 15.33 -14.56 -0.85
CA SER A 269 16.74 -14.24 -0.61
C SER A 269 17.05 -13.73 0.80
N VAL A 270 16.02 -13.50 1.62
CA VAL A 270 16.18 -13.07 3.01
C VAL A 270 16.89 -14.17 3.79
N THR A 271 18.19 -13.98 4.02
CA THR A 271 19.08 -14.97 4.62
C THR A 271 18.79 -15.17 6.11
N ARG A 272 19.37 -16.22 6.69
CA ARG A 272 19.28 -16.48 8.15
C ARG A 272 19.83 -15.34 9.00
N ASP A 273 20.76 -14.56 8.46
CA ASP A 273 21.42 -13.43 9.12
C ASP A 273 20.62 -12.12 9.05
N ALA A 274 19.52 -12.10 8.28
CA ALA A 274 18.61 -10.97 8.26
C ALA A 274 17.93 -10.80 9.62
N GLU A 275 17.48 -9.57 9.88
CA GLU A 275 16.77 -9.23 11.10
C GLU A 275 15.51 -10.10 11.26
N ARG A 276 15.28 -10.57 12.49
CA ARG A 276 14.31 -11.64 12.77
C ARG A 276 12.90 -11.32 12.27
N ASN A 277 12.43 -10.08 12.47
CA ASN A 277 11.07 -9.69 12.11
C ASN A 277 10.90 -9.65 10.59
N THR A 278 11.88 -9.10 9.87
CA THR A 278 11.91 -9.10 8.40
C THR A 278 11.89 -10.53 7.84
N ARG A 279 12.72 -11.43 8.39
CA ARG A 279 12.79 -12.82 7.94
C ARG A 279 11.47 -13.53 8.12
N GLU A 280 10.97 -13.54 9.35
CA GLU A 280 9.74 -14.25 9.65
C GLU A 280 8.52 -13.63 8.94
N LEU A 281 8.49 -12.31 8.67
CA LEU A 281 7.44 -11.70 7.85
C LEU A 281 7.52 -12.21 6.41
N SER A 282 8.72 -12.25 5.83
CA SER A 282 8.95 -12.72 4.46
C SER A 282 8.55 -14.19 4.30
N GLU A 283 8.90 -15.03 5.26
CA GLU A 283 8.47 -16.43 5.33
C GLU A 283 6.94 -16.57 5.39
N CYS A 284 6.27 -15.80 6.25
CA CYS A 284 4.80 -15.82 6.33
C CYS A 284 4.12 -15.37 5.03
N ILE A 285 4.64 -14.32 4.37
CA ILE A 285 4.12 -13.86 3.07
C ILE A 285 4.29 -14.95 2.02
N LEU A 286 5.48 -15.56 1.94
CA LEU A 286 5.76 -16.64 0.98
C LEU A 286 4.90 -17.87 1.21
N LEU A 287 4.65 -18.25 2.47
CA LEU A 287 3.74 -19.34 2.80
C LEU A 287 2.31 -19.05 2.33
N ARG A 288 1.81 -17.83 2.51
CA ARG A 288 0.46 -17.45 2.05
C ARG A 288 0.36 -17.30 0.54
N LEU A 289 1.41 -16.80 -0.11
CA LEU A 289 1.44 -16.51 -1.53
C LEU A 289 1.72 -17.75 -2.38
N ASN A 290 2.64 -18.62 -1.93
CA ASN A 290 3.26 -19.66 -2.73
C ASN A 290 3.20 -21.05 -2.07
N PHE A 291 2.20 -21.31 -1.21
CA PHE A 291 2.00 -22.62 -0.58
C PHE A 291 2.03 -23.77 -1.61
N ASN A 292 1.39 -23.57 -2.75
CA ASN A 292 1.27 -24.57 -3.83
C ASN A 292 2.42 -24.51 -4.86
N ARG A 293 3.50 -23.75 -4.60
CA ARG A 293 4.59 -23.53 -5.57
C ARG A 293 4.12 -22.99 -6.93
N PHE A 294 3.05 -22.19 -6.92
CA PHE A 294 2.49 -21.56 -8.10
C PHE A 294 3.48 -20.59 -8.77
N TYR A 295 4.30 -19.91 -7.98
CA TYR A 295 5.40 -19.08 -8.45
C TYR A 295 6.68 -19.92 -8.50
N PRO A 296 7.35 -20.02 -9.66
CA PRO A 296 8.60 -20.76 -9.76
C PRO A 296 9.65 -20.08 -8.88
N GLU A 297 10.34 -20.85 -8.04
CA GLU A 297 11.56 -20.38 -7.40
C GLU A 297 12.50 -19.96 -8.52
N ALA A 298 12.99 -18.72 -8.47
CA ALA A 298 14.01 -18.28 -9.40
C ALA A 298 15.14 -19.31 -9.31
N ALA A 299 15.34 -20.07 -10.39
CA ALA A 299 16.40 -21.05 -10.47
C ALA A 299 17.66 -20.32 -10.01
N LYS A 300 18.28 -20.80 -8.92
CA LYS A 300 19.57 -20.29 -8.49
C LYS A 300 20.43 -20.32 -9.75
N PHE A 301 20.82 -19.15 -10.24
CA PHE A 301 21.84 -19.05 -11.28
C PHE A 301 23.10 -19.62 -10.63
N SER A 302 23.27 -20.94 -10.74
CA SER A 302 24.52 -21.62 -10.49
C SER A 302 25.49 -21.04 -11.50
N LYS A 303 26.38 -20.17 -11.00
CA LYS A 303 27.65 -19.90 -11.69
C LYS A 303 28.36 -21.25 -11.79
N GLU A 304 28.32 -21.84 -12.98
CA GLU A 304 29.45 -22.63 -13.49
C GLU A 304 30.48 -21.66 -14.07
#